data_AF-A0A371EA70-F1
#
_entry.id   AF-A0A371EA70-F1
#
_cell.length_a   1.000
_cell.length_b   1.000
_cell.length_c   1.000
_cell.angle_alpha   90.00
_cell.angle_beta   90.00
_cell.angle_gamma   90.00
#
_symmetry.space_group_name_H-M   'P 1'
#
loop_
_entity.id
_entity.type
_entity.pdbx_description
1 polymer ?
#
loop_
_entity_poly.entity_id
_entity_poly.type
_entity_poly.pdbx_seq_one_letter_code
_entity_poly.pdbx_strand_id
1 'polypeptide(L)'
;MALLSRASSRFPQLVSPQRVVSLHTTLPSLSAATDTPTPYAPPPPPSSAGVSKAGEFVISKVDDLLNWARRGSIWPMTFGLACCAVEMMHTGAARYDLDRFGIIFRPSPRQSDCMIVAGTLTNKMAPALRKVYDQMPEPRWVISMGSCANGGGYYHYSYSVVRGCDRIVPVDIYVPGCPPTAEALLYGLLQLQKKINRRKDFLHWWTKSAHVRCRLCQYIHYLITVSECSMCCFYVAAGPFEKLNVLYLLMLNLYLRLSNS
;
A
#
# COMPACT_ATOMS: atom_id res chain seq x y z
N MET A 1 63.67 -19.80 -1.79
CA MET A 1 64.78 -19.19 -1.02
C MET A 1 65.17 -17.88 -1.69
N ALA A 2 65.59 -16.90 -0.87
CA ALA A 2 66.17 -15.60 -1.21
C ALA A 2 65.20 -14.42 -1.44
N LEU A 3 64.98 -13.72 -0.33
CA LEU A 3 64.66 -12.29 -0.20
C LEU A 3 65.88 -11.43 -0.62
N LEU A 4 65.65 -10.27 -1.24
CA LEU A 4 66.55 -9.10 -1.25
C LEU A 4 65.64 -7.86 -1.22
N SER A 5 65.40 -7.19 -0.09
CA SER A 5 66.24 -6.29 0.72
C SER A 5 66.68 -4.99 0.03
N ARG A 6 65.96 -3.92 0.39
CA ARG A 6 66.40 -2.60 0.88
C ARG A 6 67.52 -1.81 0.15
N ALA A 7 67.12 -0.59 -0.21
CA ALA A 7 67.72 0.71 0.18
C ALA A 7 68.56 1.52 -0.83
N SER A 8 68.08 2.75 -1.03
CA SER A 8 68.80 4.04 -1.01
C SER A 8 69.82 4.39 -2.11
N SER A 9 69.55 5.47 -2.86
CA SER A 9 70.22 6.78 -2.68
C SER A 9 70.27 7.65 -3.96
N ARG A 10 70.11 8.98 -3.76
CA ARG A 10 70.69 10.15 -4.48
C ARG A 10 69.74 11.08 -5.27
N PHE A 11 69.51 12.23 -4.62
CA PHE A 11 69.21 13.62 -5.06
C PHE A 11 70.07 14.13 -6.24
N PRO A 12 69.73 15.23 -6.98
CA PRO A 12 69.42 16.61 -6.50
C PRO A 12 68.23 17.34 -7.20
N GLN A 13 67.42 18.14 -6.51
CA GLN A 13 67.54 19.61 -6.27
C GLN A 13 67.62 20.48 -7.54
N LEU A 14 66.52 21.17 -7.88
CA LEU A 14 66.56 22.46 -8.55
C LEU A 14 65.60 23.43 -7.83
N VAL A 15 66.20 24.52 -7.35
CA VAL A 15 65.62 25.58 -6.53
C VAL A 15 64.91 26.60 -7.43
N SER A 16 63.71 27.05 -7.05
CA SER A 16 63.39 28.47 -7.14
C SER A 16 62.43 28.88 -6.01
N PRO A 17 62.66 30.04 -5.37
CA PRO A 17 61.90 30.50 -4.22
C PRO A 17 60.77 31.42 -4.66
N GLN A 18 59.62 31.39 -3.99
CA GLN A 18 58.98 32.58 -3.42
C GLN A 18 57.63 32.27 -2.78
N ARG A 19 57.43 32.95 -1.64
CA ARG A 19 56.18 33.30 -0.97
C ARG A 19 55.64 32.31 0.07
N VAL A 20 56.16 32.53 1.28
CA VAL A 20 55.55 32.22 2.58
C VAL A 20 54.11 32.75 2.65
N VAL A 21 53.15 31.88 3.00
CA VAL A 21 52.02 32.22 3.88
C VAL A 21 51.69 30.98 4.73
N SER A 22 52.09 31.01 6.00
CA SER A 22 51.56 30.12 7.03
C SER A 22 50.15 30.58 7.40
N LEU A 23 49.14 29.74 7.18
CA LEU A 23 47.80 29.97 7.73
C LEU A 23 47.26 28.67 8.32
N HIS A 24 47.46 28.58 9.63
CA HIS A 24 46.53 28.13 10.66
C HIS A 24 45.38 27.19 10.23
N THR A 25 45.40 26.01 10.83
CA THR A 25 44.24 25.16 11.08
C THR A 25 43.09 25.98 11.67
N THR A 26 42.05 26.24 10.87
CA THR A 26 40.68 26.48 11.34
C THR A 26 39.70 25.98 10.27
N LEU A 27 38.97 24.92 10.61
CA LEU A 27 37.80 24.47 9.86
C LEU A 27 36.80 25.62 9.77
N PRO A 28 36.21 25.92 8.59
CA PRO A 28 35.06 26.81 8.52
C PRO A 28 33.88 26.14 9.22
N SER A 29 33.42 26.75 10.31
CA SER A 29 32.16 26.41 10.96
C SER A 29 31.01 26.73 10.01
N LEU A 30 30.56 25.73 9.24
CA LEU A 30 29.18 25.75 8.75
C LEU A 30 28.28 25.62 9.96
N SER A 31 27.59 26.71 10.27
CA SER A 31 26.36 26.74 11.05
C SER A 31 25.32 25.85 10.34
N ALA A 32 25.36 24.56 10.66
CA ALA A 32 24.34 23.61 10.24
C ALA A 32 23.09 23.91 11.05
N ALA A 33 22.03 24.33 10.35
CA ALA A 33 20.68 24.40 10.88
C ALA A 33 20.37 23.11 11.66
N THR A 34 19.86 23.29 12.88
CA THR A 34 19.26 22.19 13.63
C THR A 34 17.93 21.86 12.98
N ASP A 35 17.97 21.18 11.81
CA ASP A 35 16.84 20.45 11.29
C ASP A 35 16.76 19.16 12.11
N THR A 36 16.04 19.23 13.23
CA THR A 36 15.48 18.03 13.82
C THR A 36 14.59 17.37 12.76
N PRO A 37 14.82 16.11 12.39
CA PRO A 37 13.86 15.41 11.55
C PRO A 37 12.53 15.43 12.31
N THR A 38 11.51 16.05 11.73
CA THR A 38 10.14 16.00 12.24
C THR A 38 9.84 14.54 12.57
N PRO A 39 9.46 14.21 13.82
CA PRO A 39 8.98 12.87 14.12
C PRO A 39 7.91 12.53 13.09
N TYR A 40 8.01 11.39 12.41
CA TYR A 40 6.92 10.85 11.61
C TYR A 40 5.74 10.62 12.56
N ALA A 41 4.95 11.67 12.79
CA ALA A 41 3.69 11.55 13.48
C ALA A 41 2.82 10.69 12.54
N PRO A 42 2.28 9.55 13.02
CA PRO A 42 1.32 8.81 12.23
C PRO A 42 0.20 9.79 11.83
N PRO A 43 -0.30 9.72 10.58
CA PRO A 43 -1.40 10.57 10.17
C PRO A 43 -2.53 10.46 11.19
N PRO A 44 -3.14 11.58 11.60
CA PRO A 44 -4.21 11.54 12.58
C PRO A 44 -5.27 10.55 12.08
N PRO A 45 -5.84 9.72 12.97
CA PRO A 45 -6.87 8.79 12.56
C PRO A 45 -7.97 9.58 11.85
N PRO A 46 -8.56 9.06 10.76
CA PRO A 46 -9.62 9.76 10.04
C PRO A 46 -10.74 10.05 11.04
N SER A 47 -10.80 11.30 11.50
CA SER A 47 -11.79 11.72 12.46
C SER A 47 -13.10 11.86 11.70
N SER A 48 -14.11 11.17 12.20
CA SER A 48 -15.51 11.26 11.78
C SER A 48 -16.08 12.63 12.18
N ALA A 49 -15.54 13.70 11.59
CA ALA A 49 -16.02 15.05 11.81
C ALA A 49 -17.46 15.14 11.29
N GLY A 50 -18.45 15.11 12.21
CA GLY A 50 -19.86 15.34 11.92
C GLY A 50 -20.78 14.12 11.93
N VAL A 51 -20.36 12.94 12.42
CA VAL A 51 -21.23 11.76 12.55
C VAL A 51 -21.68 11.59 14.01
N SER A 52 -22.92 11.15 14.24
CA SER A 52 -23.39 10.81 15.59
C SER A 52 -22.60 9.61 16.14
N LYS A 53 -22.33 9.57 17.45
CA LYS A 53 -21.61 8.45 18.10
C LYS A 53 -22.21 7.08 17.76
N ALA A 54 -23.54 7.00 17.63
CA ALA A 54 -24.23 5.79 17.21
C ALA A 54 -23.94 5.43 15.74
N GLY A 55 -23.91 6.43 14.84
CA GLY A 55 -23.54 6.22 13.44
C GLY A 55 -22.08 5.75 13.28
N GLU A 56 -21.16 6.32 14.05
CA GLU A 56 -19.75 5.89 14.07
C GLU A 56 -19.60 4.45 14.54
N PHE A 57 -20.34 4.06 15.59
CA PHE A 57 -20.34 2.69 16.08
C PHE A 57 -20.82 1.71 15.00
N VAL A 58 -21.94 2.00 14.33
CA VAL A 58 -22.45 1.15 13.24
C VAL A 58 -21.45 1.06 12.09
N ILE A 59 -20.87 2.19 11.67
CA ILE A 59 -19.84 2.22 10.62
C ILE A 59 -18.65 1.33 11.01
N SER A 60 -18.17 1.42 12.25
CA SER A 60 -17.05 0.59 12.72
C SER A 60 -17.38 -0.90 12.69
N LYS A 61 -18.61 -1.29 13.06
CA LYS A 61 -19.04 -2.70 13.02
C LYS A 61 -19.16 -3.25 11.61
N VAL A 62 -19.59 -2.42 10.66
CA VAL A 62 -19.61 -2.79 9.24
C VAL A 62 -18.17 -2.97 8.72
N ASP A 63 -17.25 -2.06 9.05
CA ASP A 63 -15.82 -2.22 8.70
C ASP A 63 -15.23 -3.50 9.30
N ASP A 64 -15.50 -3.79 10.58
CA ASP A 64 -15.04 -5.01 11.26
C ASP A 64 -15.54 -6.28 10.54
N LEU A 65 -16.81 -6.30 10.13
CA LEU A 65 -17.41 -7.43 9.40
C LEU A 65 -16.78 -7.62 8.02
N LEU A 66 -16.60 -6.53 7.26
CA LEU A 66 -15.97 -6.57 5.94
C LEU A 66 -14.52 -7.04 6.01
N ASN A 67 -13.77 -6.56 7.02
CA ASN A 67 -12.40 -6.98 7.25
C ASN A 67 -12.29 -8.43 7.70
N TRP A 68 -13.23 -8.90 8.53
CA TRP A 68 -13.31 -10.31 8.91
C TRP A 68 -13.56 -11.21 7.70
N ALA A 69 -14.49 -10.85 6.81
CA ALA A 69 -14.75 -11.61 5.59
C ALA A 69 -13.51 -11.68 4.69
N ARG A 70 -12.88 -10.54 4.42
CA ARG A 70 -11.69 -10.46 3.55
C ARG A 70 -10.48 -11.18 4.13
N ARG A 71 -10.22 -11.06 5.44
CA ARG A 71 -9.06 -11.73 6.07
C ARG A 71 -9.24 -13.24 6.20
N GLY A 72 -10.49 -13.70 6.31
CA GLY A 72 -10.84 -15.12 6.45
C GLY A 72 -10.96 -15.89 5.13
N SER A 73 -10.88 -15.21 3.98
CA SER A 73 -11.04 -15.82 2.65
C SER A 73 -10.04 -15.29 1.63
N ILE A 74 -8.77 -15.16 2.01
CA ILE A 74 -7.74 -14.65 1.10
C ILE A 74 -7.36 -15.76 0.12
N TRP A 75 -7.64 -15.57 -1.17
CA TRP A 75 -7.21 -16.51 -2.21
C TRP A 75 -5.96 -16.00 -2.92
N PRO A 76 -4.76 -16.48 -2.53
CA PRO A 76 -3.54 -16.11 -3.22
C PRO A 76 -3.43 -16.82 -4.56
N MET A 77 -3.00 -16.07 -5.56
CA MET A 77 -2.36 -16.64 -6.72
C MET A 77 -0.85 -16.77 -6.48
N THR A 78 -0.33 -17.95 -6.81
CA THR A 78 1.08 -18.27 -6.65
C THR A 78 1.85 -17.87 -7.89
N PHE A 79 2.87 -17.03 -7.72
CA PHE A 79 3.82 -16.71 -8.77
C PHE A 79 5.16 -17.38 -8.45
N GLY A 80 5.20 -18.70 -8.65
CA GLY A 80 6.35 -19.55 -8.35
C GLY A 80 7.43 -19.47 -9.42
N LEU A 81 8.48 -18.68 -9.17
CA LEU A 81 9.56 -18.43 -10.14
C LEU A 81 10.83 -19.24 -9.88
N ALA A 82 11.14 -19.53 -8.62
CA ALA A 82 12.40 -20.17 -8.22
C ALA A 82 12.22 -21.03 -6.96
N CYS A 83 13.30 -21.26 -6.21
CA CYS A 83 13.33 -22.10 -5.00
C CYS A 83 12.29 -21.72 -3.92
N CYS A 84 11.90 -20.44 -3.81
CA CYS A 84 10.85 -20.01 -2.88
C CYS A 84 9.48 -20.62 -3.22
N ALA A 85 9.26 -21.05 -4.47
CA ALA A 85 8.03 -21.73 -4.87
C ALA A 85 7.88 -23.10 -4.19
N VAL A 86 8.99 -23.83 -4.00
CA VAL A 86 8.98 -25.13 -3.31
C VAL A 86 8.62 -24.94 -1.85
N GLU A 87 9.17 -23.91 -1.19
CA GLU A 87 8.78 -23.65 0.19
C GLU A 87 7.33 -23.15 0.32
N MET A 88 6.84 -22.41 -0.67
CA MET A 88 5.43 -22.04 -0.73
C MET A 88 4.53 -23.28 -0.83
N MET A 89 4.96 -24.30 -1.59
CA MET A 89 4.27 -25.60 -1.63
C MET A 89 4.36 -26.33 -0.28
N HIS A 90 5.51 -26.30 0.41
CA HIS A 90 5.65 -26.85 1.76
C HIS A 90 4.73 -26.15 2.78
N THR A 91 4.51 -24.85 2.61
CA THR A 91 3.57 -24.10 3.47
C THR A 91 2.12 -24.56 3.22
N GLY A 92 1.77 -24.88 1.97
CA GLY A 92 0.48 -25.47 1.61
C GLY A 92 0.37 -26.98 1.86
N ALA A 93 1.44 -27.66 2.29
CA ALA A 93 1.42 -29.08 2.58
C ALA A 93 0.80 -29.37 3.96
N ALA A 94 0.51 -30.64 4.24
CA ALA A 94 -0.20 -31.09 5.43
C ALA A 94 0.40 -30.64 6.78
N ARG A 95 1.70 -30.29 6.83
CA ARG A 95 2.36 -29.86 8.07
C ARG A 95 1.91 -28.47 8.53
N TYR A 96 1.77 -27.53 7.60
CA TYR A 96 1.45 -26.13 7.92
C TYR A 96 0.08 -25.68 7.43
N ASP A 97 -0.51 -26.44 6.48
CA ASP A 97 -1.87 -26.35 5.96
C ASP A 97 -2.45 -24.92 5.90
N LEU A 98 -2.28 -24.29 4.74
CA LEU A 98 -2.81 -22.95 4.47
C LEU A 98 -4.33 -22.90 4.41
N ASP A 99 -4.99 -24.02 4.06
CA ASP A 99 -6.46 -24.05 3.93
C ASP A 99 -7.15 -23.82 5.28
N ARG A 100 -6.49 -24.22 6.38
CA ARG A 100 -6.94 -23.93 7.75
C ARG A 100 -7.16 -22.43 8.02
N PHE A 101 -6.43 -21.55 7.33
CA PHE A 101 -6.55 -20.11 7.47
C PHE A 101 -7.50 -19.48 6.44
N GLY A 102 -8.23 -20.30 5.67
CA GLY A 102 -9.08 -19.87 4.57
C GLY A 102 -8.29 -19.44 3.32
N ILE A 103 -7.07 -19.97 3.17
CA ILE A 103 -6.13 -19.60 2.11
C ILE A 103 -6.05 -20.72 1.08
N ILE A 104 -6.71 -20.52 -0.04
CA ILE A 104 -6.78 -21.47 -1.15
C ILE A 104 -5.99 -20.93 -2.33
N PHE A 105 -5.06 -21.71 -2.86
CA PHE A 105 -4.31 -21.33 -4.05
C PHE A 105 -5.21 -21.40 -5.29
N ARG A 106 -5.43 -20.25 -5.93
CA ARG A 106 -6.12 -20.17 -7.23
C ARG A 106 -5.13 -19.96 -8.37
N PRO A 107 -5.22 -20.75 -9.46
CA PRO A 107 -4.33 -20.61 -10.60
C PRO A 107 -4.67 -19.40 -11.48
N SER A 108 -5.89 -18.84 -11.37
CA SER A 108 -6.36 -17.75 -12.21
C SER A 108 -6.26 -16.38 -11.49
N PRO A 109 -5.62 -15.35 -12.11
CA PRO A 109 -5.50 -14.02 -11.49
C PRO A 109 -6.84 -13.29 -11.31
N ARG A 110 -7.84 -13.60 -12.15
CA ARG A 110 -9.13 -12.91 -12.16
C ARG A 110 -10.00 -13.19 -10.93
N GLN A 111 -9.65 -14.22 -10.16
CA GLN A 111 -10.40 -14.69 -8.99
C GLN A 111 -9.56 -14.63 -7.71
N SER A 112 -8.32 -14.15 -7.79
CA SER A 112 -7.40 -14.10 -6.66
C SER A 112 -7.30 -12.69 -6.10
N ASP A 113 -7.28 -12.58 -4.78
CA ASP A 113 -7.19 -11.30 -4.09
C ASP A 113 -5.76 -11.00 -3.60
N CYS A 114 -4.92 -12.03 -3.48
CA CYS A 114 -3.51 -11.86 -3.12
C CYS A 114 -2.61 -12.42 -4.21
N MET A 115 -1.45 -11.81 -4.44
CA MET A 115 -0.40 -12.34 -5.30
C MET A 115 0.85 -12.56 -4.48
N ILE A 116 1.32 -13.82 -4.42
CA ILE A 116 2.57 -14.17 -3.75
C ILE A 116 3.65 -14.30 -4.81
N VAL A 117 4.61 -13.37 -4.82
CA VAL A 117 5.75 -13.41 -5.71
C VAL A 117 6.87 -14.20 -5.05
N ALA A 118 7.01 -15.46 -5.45
CA ALA A 118 7.91 -16.43 -4.83
C ALA A 118 9.13 -16.69 -5.72
N GLY A 119 10.22 -15.96 -5.47
CA GLY A 119 11.52 -16.19 -6.10
C GLY A 119 12.05 -15.03 -6.95
N THR A 120 12.94 -15.36 -7.89
CA THR A 120 13.71 -14.37 -8.64
C THR A 120 12.93 -13.82 -9.83
N LEU A 121 12.72 -12.50 -9.87
CA LEU A 121 12.07 -11.82 -11.00
C LEU A 121 13.10 -11.47 -12.08
N THR A 122 13.00 -12.11 -13.24
CA THR A 122 13.85 -11.80 -14.40
C THR A 122 13.28 -10.65 -15.22
N ASN A 123 14.14 -9.91 -15.94
CA ASN A 123 13.72 -8.81 -16.82
C ASN A 123 12.71 -9.26 -17.88
N LYS A 124 12.83 -10.51 -18.36
CA LYS A 124 11.87 -11.11 -19.32
C LYS A 124 10.51 -11.36 -18.68
N MET A 125 10.47 -11.73 -17.41
CA MET A 125 9.23 -12.03 -16.69
C MET A 125 8.53 -10.78 -16.13
N ALA A 126 9.27 -9.68 -15.93
CA ALA A 126 8.73 -8.42 -15.43
C ALA A 126 7.44 -7.93 -16.12
N PRO A 127 7.35 -7.85 -17.46
CA PRO A 127 6.11 -7.43 -18.12
C PRO A 127 4.96 -8.42 -17.95
N ALA A 128 5.26 -9.73 -17.87
CA ALA A 128 4.24 -10.75 -17.64
C ALA A 128 3.65 -10.64 -16.23
N LEU A 129 4.49 -10.43 -15.22
CA LEU A 129 4.04 -10.17 -13.86
C LEU A 129 3.13 -8.95 -13.78
N ARG A 130 3.51 -7.85 -14.45
CA ARG A 130 2.69 -6.63 -14.47
C ARG A 130 1.31 -6.90 -15.08
N LYS A 131 1.27 -7.57 -16.23
CA LYS A 131 0.02 -7.94 -16.90
C LYS A 131 -0.89 -8.81 -16.02
N VAL A 132 -0.30 -9.72 -15.26
CA VAL A 132 -1.04 -10.57 -14.31
C VAL A 132 -1.64 -9.74 -13.18
N TYR A 133 -0.84 -8.86 -12.58
CA TYR A 133 -1.29 -7.97 -11.51
C TYR A 133 -2.43 -7.05 -11.94
N ASP A 134 -2.36 -6.51 -13.17
CA ASP A 134 -3.40 -5.64 -13.74
C ASP A 134 -4.72 -6.37 -14.03
N GLN A 135 -4.72 -7.70 -14.09
CA GLN A 135 -5.93 -8.51 -14.31
C GLN A 135 -6.64 -8.92 -13.01
N MET A 136 -6.06 -8.62 -11.85
CA MET A 136 -6.64 -8.95 -10.55
C MET A 136 -7.75 -7.96 -10.17
N PRO A 137 -8.81 -8.41 -9.49
CA PRO A 137 -9.84 -7.52 -8.96
C PRO A 137 -9.28 -6.54 -7.91
N GLU A 138 -9.93 -5.39 -7.76
CA GLU A 138 -9.79 -4.51 -6.60
C GLU A 138 -10.70 -5.09 -5.50
N PRO A 139 -10.27 -5.43 -4.28
CA PRO A 139 -9.01 -5.16 -3.56
C PRO A 139 -7.95 -6.26 -3.73
N ARG A 140 -6.70 -5.87 -4.08
CA ARG A 140 -5.58 -6.79 -4.22
C ARG A 140 -4.45 -6.52 -3.23
N TRP A 141 -3.73 -7.57 -2.85
CA TRP A 141 -2.52 -7.49 -2.03
C TRP A 141 -1.34 -8.22 -2.64
N VAL A 142 -0.13 -7.71 -2.44
CA VAL A 142 1.09 -8.37 -2.93
C VAL A 142 2.01 -8.73 -1.78
N ILE A 143 2.36 -10.02 -1.70
CA ILE A 143 3.39 -10.51 -0.79
C ILE A 143 4.64 -10.80 -1.62
N SER A 144 5.74 -10.17 -1.26
CA SER A 144 7.06 -10.49 -1.79
C SER A 144 7.70 -11.56 -0.91
N MET A 145 7.96 -12.73 -1.49
CA MET A 145 8.51 -13.88 -0.78
C MET A 145 9.95 -14.15 -1.22
N GLY A 146 10.86 -14.05 -0.25
CA GLY A 146 12.27 -14.35 -0.42
C GLY A 146 13.13 -13.14 -0.82
N SER A 147 14.42 -13.25 -0.56
CA SER A 147 15.40 -12.17 -0.75
C SER A 147 15.44 -11.64 -2.19
N CYS A 148 15.23 -12.53 -3.17
CA CYS A 148 15.27 -12.19 -4.58
C CYS A 148 14.05 -11.34 -5.00
N ALA A 149 12.87 -11.65 -4.49
CA ALA A 149 11.66 -10.86 -4.74
C ALA A 149 11.69 -9.52 -3.99
N ASN A 150 12.25 -9.47 -2.77
CA ASN A 150 12.25 -8.27 -1.95
C ASN A 150 13.17 -7.17 -2.52
N GLY A 151 14.35 -7.53 -3.02
CA GLY A 151 15.35 -6.55 -3.46
C GLY A 151 16.41 -7.10 -4.42
N GLY A 152 16.15 -8.21 -5.11
CA GLY A 152 17.10 -8.88 -6.01
C GLY A 152 17.98 -9.93 -5.33
N GLY A 153 18.12 -9.88 -4.00
CA GLY A 153 18.73 -10.95 -3.20
C GLY A 153 20.12 -11.37 -3.67
N TYR A 154 20.36 -12.68 -3.74
CA TYR A 154 21.63 -13.24 -4.19
C TYR A 154 22.00 -12.78 -5.61
N TYR A 155 20.99 -12.67 -6.49
CA TYR A 155 21.16 -12.24 -7.87
C TYR A 155 21.08 -10.73 -8.02
N HIS A 156 21.27 -9.96 -6.95
CA HIS A 156 21.23 -8.50 -7.01
C HIS A 156 22.16 -8.06 -8.12
N TYR A 157 23.46 -8.34 -8.12
CA TYR A 157 24.38 -7.83 -9.16
C TYR A 157 24.30 -8.48 -10.56
N SER A 158 23.31 -9.32 -10.85
CA SER A 158 23.16 -9.91 -12.18
C SER A 158 22.55 -8.93 -13.20
N TYR A 159 22.76 -9.22 -14.50
CA TYR A 159 22.30 -8.39 -15.61
C TYR A 159 20.83 -8.62 -15.97
N SER A 160 20.30 -9.81 -15.71
CA SER A 160 18.98 -10.26 -16.18
C SER A 160 17.90 -10.30 -15.10
N VAL A 161 18.22 -9.88 -13.86
CA VAL A 161 17.30 -9.89 -12.72
C VAL A 161 16.93 -8.48 -12.30
N VAL A 162 15.64 -8.27 -12.04
CA VAL A 162 15.11 -7.02 -11.48
C VAL A 162 15.51 -6.94 -10.01
N ARG A 163 15.97 -5.78 -9.54
CA ARG A 163 16.38 -5.56 -8.15
C ARG A 163 15.17 -5.38 -7.21
N GLY A 164 14.28 -6.37 -7.20
CA GLY A 164 13.06 -6.40 -6.41
C GLY A 164 11.79 -6.27 -7.25
N CYS A 165 10.75 -6.96 -6.78
CA CYS A 165 9.40 -6.95 -7.33
C CYS A 165 8.73 -5.57 -7.20
N ASP A 166 9.13 -4.80 -6.19
CA ASP A 166 8.57 -3.48 -5.85
C ASP A 166 8.70 -2.45 -6.99
N ARG A 167 9.66 -2.65 -7.91
CA ARG A 167 9.80 -1.80 -9.11
C ARG A 167 8.67 -2.00 -10.13
N ILE A 168 7.96 -3.13 -10.09
CA ILE A 168 6.96 -3.51 -11.10
C ILE A 168 5.54 -3.46 -10.50
N VAL A 169 5.40 -3.98 -9.29
CA VAL A 169 4.12 -4.03 -8.55
C VAL A 169 4.33 -3.54 -7.13
N PRO A 170 3.38 -2.79 -6.55
CA PRO A 170 3.51 -2.29 -5.19
C PRO A 170 3.40 -3.46 -4.21
N VAL A 171 4.43 -3.65 -3.37
CA VAL A 171 4.47 -4.74 -2.40
C VAL A 171 3.85 -4.30 -1.07
N ASP A 172 2.96 -5.13 -0.51
CA ASP A 172 2.33 -4.86 0.78
C ASP A 172 3.14 -5.37 1.96
N ILE A 173 3.74 -6.55 1.82
CA ILE A 173 4.48 -7.27 2.86
C ILE A 173 5.68 -7.97 2.22
N TYR A 174 6.82 -7.88 2.91
CA TYR A 174 8.06 -8.55 2.56
C TYR A 174 8.31 -9.70 3.54
N VAL A 175 8.50 -10.91 3.02
CA VAL A 175 8.90 -12.08 3.81
C VAL A 175 10.42 -12.29 3.63
N PRO A 176 11.22 -12.15 4.70
CA PRO A 176 12.66 -12.38 4.63
C PRO A 176 12.99 -13.88 4.55
N GLY A 177 14.06 -14.23 3.83
CA GLY A 177 14.57 -15.60 3.71
C GLY A 177 15.14 -15.93 2.32
N CYS A 178 15.92 -17.02 2.19
CA CYS A 178 16.49 -17.45 0.90
C CYS A 178 16.76 -18.98 0.85
N PRO A 179 15.73 -19.85 0.76
CA PRO A 179 14.30 -19.53 0.86
C PRO A 179 13.89 -19.23 2.32
N PRO A 180 12.77 -18.52 2.55
CA PRO A 180 12.18 -18.43 3.89
C PRO A 180 11.81 -19.83 4.39
N THR A 181 11.64 -20.01 5.69
CA THR A 181 10.99 -21.22 6.21
C THR A 181 9.49 -21.15 5.94
N ALA A 182 8.82 -22.29 5.83
CA ALA A 182 7.36 -22.34 5.67
C ALA A 182 6.62 -21.58 6.79
N GLU A 183 7.12 -21.64 8.01
CA GLU A 183 6.61 -20.88 9.16
C GLU A 183 6.75 -19.36 8.97
N ALA A 184 7.85 -18.90 8.39
CA ALA A 184 8.06 -17.49 8.10
C ALA A 184 7.09 -16.98 7.03
N LEU A 185 6.77 -17.80 6.01
CA LEU A 185 5.74 -17.44 5.04
C LEU A 185 4.36 -17.36 5.69
N LEU A 186 4.03 -18.34 6.54
CA LEU A 186 2.77 -18.35 7.28
C LEU A 186 2.65 -17.12 8.19
N TYR A 187 3.74 -16.73 8.85
CA TYR A 187 3.80 -15.49 9.63
C TYR A 187 3.59 -14.25 8.76
N GLY A 188 4.15 -14.21 7.55
CA GLY A 188 3.90 -13.15 6.57
C GLY A 188 2.43 -13.02 6.19
N LEU A 189 1.72 -14.14 6.03
CA LEU A 189 0.28 -14.17 5.76
C LEU A 189 -0.54 -13.69 6.96
N LEU A 190 -0.18 -14.09 8.19
CA LEU A 190 -0.81 -13.57 9.41
C LEU A 190 -0.60 -12.06 9.56
N GLN A 191 0.57 -11.55 9.17
CA GLN A 191 0.83 -10.12 9.14
C GLN A 191 -0.01 -9.41 8.07
N LEU A 192 -0.30 -10.07 6.94
CA LEU A 192 -1.24 -9.57 5.94
C LEU A 192 -2.64 -9.46 6.51
N GLN A 193 -3.11 -10.50 7.21
CA GLN A 193 -4.40 -10.47 7.89
C GLN A 193 -4.48 -9.32 8.90
N LYS A 194 -3.41 -9.03 9.65
CA LYS A 194 -3.33 -7.85 10.55
C LYS A 194 -3.34 -6.52 9.79
N LYS A 195 -2.75 -6.46 8.59
CA LYS A 195 -2.82 -5.28 7.71
C LYS A 195 -4.25 -5.04 7.22
N ILE A 196 -4.95 -6.11 6.81
CA ILE A 196 -6.35 -6.05 6.37
C ILE A 196 -7.27 -5.64 7.52
N ASN A 197 -7.05 -6.17 8.73
CA ASN A 197 -7.88 -5.85 9.89
C ASN A 197 -7.84 -4.37 10.32
N ARG A 198 -6.80 -3.63 9.92
CA ARG A 198 -6.67 -2.18 10.21
C ARG A 198 -7.32 -1.28 9.17
N ARG A 199 -7.83 -1.85 8.07
CA ARG A 199 -8.42 -1.10 6.96
C ARG A 199 -9.79 -0.55 7.38
N LYS A 200 -10.14 0.67 7.01
CA LYS A 200 -11.44 1.30 7.32
C LYS A 200 -12.09 1.82 6.04
N ASP A 201 -12.39 0.90 5.13
CA ASP A 201 -12.85 1.24 3.78
C ASP A 201 -14.23 1.89 3.79
N PHE A 202 -15.14 1.38 4.62
CA PHE A 202 -16.50 1.89 4.71
C PHE A 202 -16.51 3.29 5.33
N LEU A 203 -15.75 3.52 6.41
CA LEU A 203 -15.56 4.86 6.96
C LEU A 203 -14.96 5.85 5.95
N HIS A 204 -13.91 5.46 5.23
CA HIS A 204 -13.29 6.31 4.19
C HIS A 204 -14.26 6.62 3.05
N TRP A 205 -15.03 5.63 2.62
CA TRP A 205 -16.07 5.82 1.62
C TRP A 205 -17.18 6.76 2.12
N TRP A 206 -17.62 6.61 3.38
CA TRP A 206 -18.65 7.43 4.00
C TRP A 206 -18.23 8.89 4.14
N THR A 207 -17.03 9.14 4.68
CA THR A 207 -16.45 10.49 4.85
C THR A 207 -16.15 11.17 3.52
N LYS A 208 -15.64 10.44 2.52
CA LYS A 208 -15.46 10.96 1.16
C LYS A 208 -16.80 11.36 0.52
N SER A 209 -17.83 10.54 0.71
CA SER A 209 -19.18 10.82 0.21
C SER A 209 -19.81 12.04 0.90
N ALA A 210 -19.53 12.25 2.19
CA ALA A 210 -19.94 13.44 2.93
C ALA A 210 -19.25 14.73 2.41
N HIS A 211 -17.98 14.66 2.03
CA HIS A 211 -17.26 15.82 1.48
C HIS A 211 -17.74 16.21 0.06
N VAL A 212 -18.10 15.22 -0.78
CA VAL A 212 -18.72 15.46 -2.09
C VAL A 212 -20.14 16.04 -1.92
N ARG A 213 -20.90 15.58 -0.92
CA ARG A 213 -22.20 16.14 -0.55
C ARG A 213 -22.15 17.60 -0.15
N CYS A 214 -21.10 18.03 0.55
CA CYS A 214 -20.95 19.42 0.97
C CYS A 214 -20.65 20.37 -0.20
N ARG A 215 -19.78 19.97 -1.15
CA ARG A 215 -19.47 20.81 -2.33
C ARG A 215 -20.65 20.98 -3.28
N LEU A 216 -21.46 19.95 -3.48
CA LEU A 216 -22.64 20.07 -4.34
C LEU A 216 -23.69 21.03 -3.74
N CYS A 217 -23.86 21.01 -2.42
CA CYS A 217 -24.79 21.90 -1.72
C CYS A 217 -24.32 23.37 -1.77
N GLN A 218 -23.01 23.60 -1.67
CA GLN A 218 -22.42 24.95 -1.72
C GLN A 218 -22.48 25.59 -3.12
N TYR A 219 -22.58 24.78 -4.18
CA TYR A 219 -22.78 25.28 -5.55
C TYR A 219 -24.27 25.56 -5.86
N ILE A 220 -25.21 24.87 -5.20
CA ILE A 220 -26.66 25.05 -5.39
C ILE A 220 -27.24 26.16 -4.50
N HIS A 221 -26.57 26.50 -3.39
CA HIS A 221 -26.98 27.58 -2.48
C HIS A 221 -26.98 28.99 -3.12
N TYR A 222 -26.44 29.15 -4.34
CA TYR A 222 -26.42 30.42 -5.06
C TYR A 222 -27.68 30.66 -5.91
N LEU A 223 -28.60 29.70 -6.02
CA LEU A 223 -29.74 29.77 -6.96
C LEU A 223 -31.13 29.53 -6.36
N ILE A 224 -31.26 29.12 -5.09
CA ILE A 224 -32.56 28.73 -4.51
C ILE A 224 -32.70 29.24 -3.07
N THR A 225 -33.84 29.85 -2.76
CA THR A 225 -34.19 30.42 -1.44
C THR A 225 -34.21 29.37 -0.33
N VAL A 226 -33.81 29.81 0.87
CA VAL A 226 -33.46 29.05 2.09
C VAL A 226 -34.45 27.96 2.55
N SER A 227 -35.71 27.94 2.09
CA SER A 227 -36.73 26.97 2.52
C SER A 227 -36.61 25.56 1.91
N GLU A 228 -35.92 25.40 0.77
CA GLU A 228 -35.75 24.09 0.11
C GLU A 228 -34.46 23.35 0.55
N CYS A 229 -33.59 24.01 1.30
CA CYS A 229 -32.28 23.48 1.69
C CYS A 229 -32.38 22.31 2.70
N SER A 230 -33.44 22.27 3.51
CA SER A 230 -33.68 21.16 4.45
C SER A 230 -34.00 19.84 3.74
N MET A 231 -34.76 19.88 2.64
CA MET A 231 -35.12 18.69 1.86
C MET A 231 -33.94 18.12 1.06
N CYS A 232 -33.06 18.97 0.52
CA CYS A 232 -31.87 18.51 -0.20
C CYS A 232 -30.89 17.76 0.72
N CYS A 233 -30.73 18.20 1.97
CA CYS A 233 -29.89 17.50 2.95
C CYS A 233 -30.42 16.09 3.28
N PHE A 234 -31.74 15.93 3.39
CA PHE A 234 -32.39 14.63 3.61
C PHE A 234 -32.31 13.70 2.38
N TYR A 235 -32.52 14.24 1.18
CA TYR A 235 -32.55 13.46 -0.07
C TYR A 235 -31.25 12.71 -0.34
N VAL A 236 -30.12 13.33 0.00
CA VAL A 236 -28.83 12.69 -0.24
C VAL A 236 -28.47 11.69 0.88
N ALA A 237 -29.20 11.69 2.02
CA ALA A 237 -28.92 10.87 3.21
C ALA A 237 -29.63 9.53 3.18
N ALA A 238 -30.68 9.45 2.39
CA ALA A 238 -31.42 8.24 2.10
C ALA A 238 -30.56 7.20 1.37
N GLY A 239 -30.55 5.97 1.88
CA GLY A 239 -30.09 4.80 1.12
C GLY A 239 -30.93 4.59 -0.15
N PRO A 240 -30.52 3.68 -1.06
CA PRO A 240 -31.21 3.49 -2.36
C PRO A 240 -32.71 3.16 -2.23
N PHE A 241 -33.17 2.60 -1.10
CA PHE A 241 -34.57 2.28 -0.85
C PHE A 241 -35.44 3.49 -0.43
N GLU A 242 -34.87 4.47 0.28
CA GLU A 242 -35.61 5.69 0.67
C GLU A 242 -35.66 6.73 -0.46
N LYS A 243 -34.73 6.67 -1.41
CA LYS A 243 -34.70 7.59 -2.58
C LYS A 243 -35.94 7.45 -3.48
N LEU A 244 -36.55 6.28 -3.58
CA LEU A 244 -37.79 6.10 -4.36
C LEU A 244 -38.98 6.81 -3.72
N ASN A 245 -39.07 6.81 -2.38
CA ASN A 245 -40.22 7.38 -1.67
C ASN A 245 -40.23 8.91 -1.75
N VAL A 246 -39.04 9.53 -1.73
CA VAL A 246 -38.92 11.00 -1.86
C VAL A 246 -39.11 11.46 -3.30
N LEU A 247 -38.68 10.66 -4.30
CA LEU A 247 -38.97 10.94 -5.72
C LEU A 247 -40.48 10.88 -6.01
N TYR A 248 -41.20 9.93 -5.39
CA TYR A 248 -42.65 9.80 -5.52
C TYR A 248 -43.40 10.99 -4.90
N LEU A 249 -42.99 11.46 -3.72
CA LEU A 249 -43.57 12.65 -3.07
C LEU A 249 -43.28 13.96 -3.80
N LEU A 250 -42.12 14.08 -4.46
CA LEU A 250 -41.77 15.22 -5.31
C LEU A 250 -42.60 15.23 -6.59
N MET A 251 -42.77 14.08 -7.24
CA MET A 251 -43.65 13.93 -8.40
C MET A 251 -45.12 14.23 -8.05
N LEU A 252 -45.60 13.80 -6.88
CA LEU A 252 -46.97 14.09 -6.43
C LEU A 252 -47.20 15.58 -6.18
N ASN A 253 -46.22 16.28 -5.58
CA ASN A 253 -46.32 17.73 -5.34
C ASN A 253 -46.21 18.55 -6.63
N LEU A 254 -45.40 18.11 -7.60
CA LEU A 254 -45.35 18.73 -8.92
C LEU A 254 -46.65 18.52 -9.69
N TYR A 255 -47.23 17.31 -9.62
CA TYR A 255 -48.52 16.99 -10.24
C TYR A 255 -49.67 17.81 -9.63
N LEU A 256 -49.70 17.97 -8.31
CA LEU A 256 -50.69 18.80 -7.61
C LEU A 256 -50.53 20.31 -7.90
N ARG A 257 -49.30 20.78 -8.19
CA ARG A 257 -49.06 22.17 -8.61
C ARG A 257 -49.50 22.45 -10.04
N LEU A 258 -49.35 21.48 -10.94
CA LEU A 258 -49.78 21.58 -12.34
C LEU A 258 -51.28 21.36 -12.52
N SER A 259 -51.97 20.74 -11.55
CA SER A 259 -53.41 20.54 -11.58
C SER A 259 -54.23 21.73 -11.05
N ASN A 260 -53.60 22.73 -10.42
CA ASN A 260 -54.24 23.92 -9.86
C ASN A 260 -53.89 25.22 -10.62
N SER A 261 -53.39 25.06 -11.85
CA SER A 261 -53.11 26.10 -12.83
C SER A 261 -53.81 25.74 -14.14
#